data_AF-A0A3N4SL04-F1
#
_entry.id   AF-A0A3N4SL04-F1
#
_cell.length_a   1.000
_cell.length_b   1.000
_cell.length_c   1.000
_cell.angle_alpha   90.00
_cell.angle_beta   90.00
_cell.angle_gamma   90.00
#
_symmetry.space_group_name_H-M   'P 1'
#
loop_
_entity.id
_entity.type
_entity.pdbx_description
1 polymer ?
#
loop_
_entity_poly.entity_id
_entity_poly.type
_entity_poly.pdbx_seq_one_letter_code
_entity_poly.pdbx_strand_id
1 'polypeptide(L)' 'MEATIAGQEWTAALGTVMAEVADCFPRREPRLLAREMTQGLLMELDTRNCWTLAEALGHSVSAYELKCRAAYG' A
#
# COMPACT_ATOMS: atom_id res chain seq x y z
N MET A 1 -24.54 -4.30 -7.94
CA MET A 1 -24.78 -4.78 -6.56
C MET A 1 -23.73 -5.83 -6.17
N GLU A 2 -23.54 -6.85 -7.00
CA GLU A 2 -22.51 -7.91 -6.80
C GLU A 2 -21.08 -7.38 -6.67
N ALA A 3 -20.63 -6.46 -7.53
CA ALA A 3 -19.31 -5.84 -7.44
C ALA A 3 -19.08 -5.05 -6.12
N THR A 4 -20.14 -4.47 -5.55
CA THR A 4 -20.06 -3.74 -4.27
C THR A 4 -19.94 -4.71 -3.10
N ILE A 5 -20.65 -5.85 -3.15
CA ILE A 5 -20.57 -6.91 -2.14
C ILE A 5 -19.17 -7.53 -2.12
N ALA A 6 -18.62 -7.86 -3.30
CA ALA A 6 -17.25 -8.34 -3.43
C ALA A 6 -16.22 -7.34 -2.85
N GLY A 7 -16.44 -6.04 -3.06
CA GLY A 7 -15.60 -4.99 -2.45
C GLY A 7 -15.67 -4.94 -0.92
N GLN A 8 -16.85 -5.18 -0.33
CA GLN A 8 -17.01 -5.21 1.14
C GLN A 8 -16.40 -6.46 1.76
N GLU A 9 -16.60 -7.63 1.15
CA GLU A 9 -15.97 -8.89 1.58
C GLU A 9 -14.45 -8.78 1.53
N TRP A 10 -13.92 -8.15 0.47
CA TRP A 10 -12.48 -7.97 0.35
C TRP A 10 -11.92 -6.98 1.38
N THR A 11 -12.66 -5.90 1.67
CA THR A 11 -12.29 -4.95 2.73
C THR A 11 -12.26 -5.63 4.11
N ALA A 12 -13.20 -6.53 4.37
CA ALA A 12 -13.25 -7.29 5.62
C ALA A 12 -12.10 -8.30 5.72
N ALA A 13 -11.84 -9.08 4.65
CA ALA A 13 -10.74 -10.04 4.60
C ALA A 13 -9.38 -9.37 4.81
N LEU A 14 -9.14 -8.23 4.15
CA LEU A 14 -7.94 -7.43 4.38
C LEU A 14 -7.87 -6.93 5.84
N GLY A 15 -9.00 -6.52 6.42
CA GLY A 15 -9.07 -6.12 7.82
C GLY A 15 -8.61 -7.23 8.77
N THR A 16 -9.05 -8.46 8.54
CA THR A 16 -8.65 -9.65 9.32
C THR A 16 -7.15 -9.91 9.22
N VAL A 17 -6.59 -9.95 8.01
CA VAL A 17 -5.14 -10.18 7.82
C VAL A 17 -4.32 -9.08 8.48
N MET A 18 -4.72 -7.81 8.34
CA MET A 18 -4.05 -6.68 9.00
C MET A 18 -4.20 -6.65 10.53
N ALA A 19 -5.13 -7.42 11.09
CA ALA A 19 -5.24 -7.64 12.52
C ALA A 19 -4.28 -8.74 12.99
N GLU A 20 -4.12 -9.82 12.22
CA GLU A 20 -3.18 -10.91 12.52
C GLU A 20 -1.72 -10.43 12.54
N VAL A 21 -1.34 -9.54 11.62
CA VAL A 21 0.03 -8.99 11.56
C VAL A 21 0.21 -7.73 12.41
N ALA A 22 -0.78 -7.35 13.24
CA ALA A 22 -0.75 -6.10 14.00
C ALA A 22 0.47 -6.01 14.92
N ASP A 23 0.81 -7.11 15.59
CA ASP A 23 1.90 -7.17 16.57
C ASP A 23 3.30 -7.09 15.92
N CYS A 24 3.38 -7.25 14.59
CA CYS A 24 4.61 -7.01 13.83
C CYS A 24 4.96 -5.52 13.75
N PHE A 25 4.04 -4.61 14.06
CA PHE A 25 4.21 -3.17 13.95
C PHE A 25 4.15 -2.52 15.35
N PRO A 26 5.30 -2.13 15.94
CA PRO A 26 5.32 -1.46 17.24
C PRO A 26 4.63 -0.07 17.25
N ARG A 27 4.37 0.49 16.06
CA ARG A 27 3.81 1.84 15.87
C ARG A 27 2.61 1.78 14.93
N ARG A 28 1.70 2.74 15.08
CA ARG A 28 0.48 2.83 14.27
C ARG A 28 0.77 3.24 12.83
N GLU A 29 1.72 4.15 12.61
CA GLU A 29 2.00 4.71 11.29
C GLU A 29 2.50 3.64 10.30
N PRO A 30 3.48 2.78 10.65
CA PRO A 30 3.90 1.68 9.77
C PRO A 30 2.79 0.66 9.49
N ARG A 31 1.87 0.45 10.45
CA ARG A 31 0.72 -0.45 10.27
C ARG A 31 -0.28 0.11 9.27
N LEU A 32 -0.55 1.41 9.31
CA LEU A 32 -1.41 2.08 8.33
C LEU A 32 -0.78 2.06 6.94
N LEU A 33 0.52 2.36 6.85
CA LEU A 33 1.26 2.31 5.60
C LEU A 33 1.23 0.90 4.99
N ALA A 34 1.44 -0.15 5.79
CA ALA A 34 1.37 -1.52 5.31
C ALA A 34 -0.01 -1.84 4.71
N ARG A 35 -1.10 -1.41 5.36
CA ARG A 35 -2.46 -1.57 4.85
C ARG A 35 -2.64 -0.83 3.52
N GLU A 36 -2.25 0.43 3.44
CA GLU A 36 -2.39 1.28 2.24
C GLU A 36 -1.61 0.69 1.06
N MET A 37 -0.37 0.25 1.30
CA MET A 37 0.48 -0.39 0.30
C MET A 37 -0.08 -1.73 -0.18
N THR A 38 -0.64 -2.56 0.72
CA THR A 38 -1.31 -3.81 0.33
C THR A 38 -2.58 -3.54 -0.49
N GLN A 39 -3.34 -2.50 -0.18
CA GLN A 39 -4.48 -2.07 -1.01
C GLN A 39 -4.00 -1.58 -2.38
N GLY A 40 -2.88 -0.85 -2.43
CA GLY A 40 -2.29 -0.36 -3.66
C GLY A 40 -1.92 -1.46 -4.66
N LEU A 41 -1.65 -2.70 -4.21
CA LEU A 41 -1.36 -3.82 -5.11
C LEU A 41 -2.51 -4.15 -6.08
N LEU A 42 -3.73 -3.76 -5.71
CA LEU A 42 -4.93 -3.94 -6.53
C LEU A 42 -5.09 -2.84 -7.58
N MET A 43 -4.29 -1.77 -7.51
CA MET A 43 -4.30 -0.72 -8.51
C MET A 43 -3.79 -1.26 -9.86
N GLU A 44 -4.37 -0.76 -10.94
CA GLU A 44 -3.94 -1.05 -12.31
C GLU A 44 -2.68 -0.24 -12.65
N LEU A 45 -1.56 -0.58 -12.01
CA LEU A 45 -0.24 -0.01 -12.28
C LEU A 45 0.59 -0.96 -13.13
N ASP A 46 1.29 -0.43 -14.13
CA ASP A 46 2.21 -1.19 -14.99
C ASP A 46 3.33 -1.86 -14.19
N THR A 47 3.84 -1.18 -13.17
CA THR A 47 4.84 -1.69 -12.23
C THR A 47 4.34 -1.53 -10.80
N ARG A 48 4.39 -2.61 -10.02
CA ARG A 48 3.86 -2.68 -8.65
C ARG A 48 4.98 -2.86 -7.63
N ASN A 49 6.00 -2.01 -7.71
CA ASN A 49 7.02 -1.94 -6.66
C ASN A 49 6.56 -0.98 -5.56
N CYS A 50 7.20 -1.04 -4.40
CA CYS A 50 6.86 -0.20 -3.25
C CYS A 50 6.88 1.30 -3.59
N TRP A 51 7.77 1.73 -4.47
CA TRP A 51 7.88 3.10 -4.92
C TRP A 51 6.65 3.59 -5.70
N THR A 52 6.30 2.87 -6.77
CA THR A 52 5.20 3.25 -7.68
C THR A 52 3.87 3.23 -6.93
N LEU A 53 3.73 2.30 -5.98
CA LEU A 53 2.60 2.24 -5.07
C LEU A 53 2.57 3.44 -4.12
N ALA A 54 3.70 3.78 -3.50
CA ALA A 54 3.80 4.92 -2.60
C ALA A 54 3.47 6.24 -3.31
N GLU A 55 3.93 6.43 -4.55
CA GLU A 55 3.58 7.58 -5.39
C GLU A 55 2.09 7.60 -5.73
N ALA A 56 1.53 6.47 -6.17
CA ALA A 56 0.10 6.36 -6.49
C ALA A 56 -0.81 6.62 -5.28
N LEU A 57 -0.33 6.31 -4.07
CA LEU A 57 -1.01 6.57 -2.79
C LEU A 57 -0.75 7.98 -2.25
N GLY A 58 0.08 8.80 -2.91
CA GLY A 58 0.38 10.17 -2.49
C GLY A 58 1.36 10.28 -1.31
N HIS A 59 2.10 9.22 -0.98
CA HIS A 59 3.15 9.29 0.02
C HIS A 59 4.32 10.11 -0.49
N SER A 60 4.83 11.01 0.35
CA SER A 60 6.01 11.79 0.04
C SER A 60 7.23 10.89 0.01
N VAL A 61 7.67 10.58 -1.19
CA VAL A 61 8.95 9.94 -1.43
C VAL A 61 10.10 10.92 -1.15
N SER A 62 11.18 10.43 -0.55
CA SER A 62 12.23 11.31 -0.05
C SER A 62 12.98 12.03 -1.18
N ALA A 63 13.55 13.20 -0.88
CA ALA A 63 14.45 13.91 -1.82
C ALA A 63 15.67 13.06 -2.23
N TYR A 64 16.05 12.07 -1.43
CA TYR A 64 17.15 11.15 -1.74
C TYR A 64 16.75 10.16 -2.83
N GLU A 65 15.52 9.67 -2.83
CA GLU A 65 15.02 8.78 -3.87
C GLU A 65 14.75 9.51 -5.20
N LEU A 66 14.34 10.78 -5.16
CA LEU A 66 14.30 11.64 -6.35
C LEU A 66 15.68 11.73 -7.03
N LYS A 67 16.76 11.80 -6.23
CA LYS A 67 18.13 11.76 -6.76
C LYS A 67 18.50 10.40 -7.32
N CYS A 68 18.14 9.30 -6.66
CA CYS A 68 18.41 7.95 -7.18
C CYS A 68 17.69 7.68 -8.51
N ARG A 69 16.44 8.15 -8.66
CA ARG A 69 15.68 8.04 -9.91
C ARG A 69 16.31 8.83 -11.06
N ALA A 70 16.84 10.02 -10.80
CA ALA A 70 17.59 10.77 -11.81
C ALA A 70 18.93 10.11 -12.20
N ALA A 71 19.49 9.27 -11.33
CA ALA A 71 20.79 8.62 -11.52
C ALA A 71 20.70 7.21 -12.17
N TYR A 72 19.58 6.50 -11.99
CA TYR A 72 19.42 5.10 -12.40
C TYR A 72 18.17 4.83 -13.28
N GLY A 73 17.45 5.87 -13.68
CA GLY A 73 16.27 5.82 -14.54
C GLY A 73 16.57 6.10 -16.01
#